data_AF-A0A1S8D1P7-F1
#
_entry.id   AF-A0A1S8D1P7-F1
#
_cell.length_a   1.000
_cell.length_b   1.000
_cell.length_c   1.000
_cell.angle_alpha   90.00
_cell.angle_beta   90.00
_cell.angle_gamma   90.00
#
_symmetry.space_group_name_H-M   'P 1'
#
loop_
_entity.id
_entity.type
_entity.pdbx_description
1 polymer ?
#
loop_
_entity_poly.entity_id
_entity_poly.type
_entity_poly.pdbx_seq_one_letter_code
_entity_poly.pdbx_strand_id
1 'polypeptide(L)'
;MPAEPLFRHLGRLLRREPWWAEFWAGAGCLVWTLWTFLAAVEPGARPTFRLATSLPLPLADERFWQASGAVLGLIQVASLLADHRRARRGASFLGSWWWTTLFLALLLADPGAPAMALYAVMAAINLVSLVRLRPETP
;
A
#
# COMPACT_ATOMS: atom_id res chain seq x y z
N MET A 1 13.60 -29.81 6.27
CA MET A 1 12.51 -29.29 5.41
C MET A 1 13.17 -28.65 4.20
N PRO A 2 12.80 -28.99 2.95
CA PRO A 2 13.63 -28.61 1.80
C PRO A 2 13.42 -27.13 1.55
N ALA A 3 14.45 -26.32 1.80
CA ALA A 3 14.46 -24.89 1.46
C ALA A 3 14.59 -24.67 -0.06
N GLU A 4 14.99 -25.71 -0.80
CA GLU A 4 15.22 -25.71 -2.24
C GLU A 4 14.03 -25.24 -3.11
N PRO A 5 12.77 -25.67 -2.87
CA PRO A 5 11.61 -25.15 -3.59
C PRO A 5 11.35 -23.65 -3.32
N LEU A 6 11.59 -23.17 -2.09
CA LEU A 6 11.40 -21.76 -1.75
C LEU A 6 12.44 -20.87 -2.43
N PHE A 7 13.72 -21.27 -2.40
CA PHE A 7 14.79 -20.51 -3.06
C PHE A 7 14.60 -20.43 -4.58
N ARG A 8 14.18 -21.53 -5.23
CA ARG A 8 13.86 -21.51 -6.66
C ARG A 8 12.64 -20.62 -6.96
N HIS A 9 11.63 -20.63 -6.11
CA HIS A 9 10.45 -19.77 -6.24
C HIS A 9 10.81 -18.29 -6.12
N LEU A 10 11.51 -17.91 -5.05
CA LEU A 10 12.01 -16.55 -4.83
C LEU A 10 12.93 -16.11 -5.96
N GLY A 11 13.83 -16.99 -6.44
CA GLY A 11 14.71 -16.69 -7.57
C GLY A 11 13.97 -16.44 -8.89
N ARG A 12 12.77 -17.00 -9.10
CA ARG A 12 11.91 -16.66 -10.26
C ARG A 12 11.20 -15.33 -10.06
N LEU A 13 10.70 -15.08 -8.85
CA LEU A 13 10.02 -13.85 -8.48
C LEU A 13 10.95 -12.63 -8.56
N LEU A 14 12.18 -12.75 -8.05
CA LEU A 14 13.21 -11.70 -8.09
C LEU A 14 13.64 -11.34 -9.52
N ARG A 15 13.53 -12.29 -10.46
CA ARG A 15 13.80 -12.06 -11.89
C ARG A 15 12.61 -11.46 -12.64
N ARG A 16 11.41 -11.49 -12.05
CA ARG A 16 10.19 -10.94 -12.62
C ARG A 16 9.93 -9.57 -12.01
N GLU A 17 10.40 -8.53 -12.69
CA GLU A 17 9.90 -7.18 -12.41
C GLU A 17 8.36 -7.15 -12.57
N PRO A 18 7.62 -6.41 -11.74
CA PRO A 18 8.08 -5.41 -10.77
C PRO A 18 7.91 -5.86 -9.31
N TRP A 19 8.44 -7.04 -8.92
CA TRP A 19 8.27 -7.59 -7.57
C TRP A 19 8.62 -6.60 -6.44
N TRP A 20 9.64 -5.77 -6.63
CA TRP A 20 10.10 -4.79 -5.64
C TRP A 20 9.04 -3.72 -5.39
N ALA A 21 8.37 -3.25 -6.43
CA ALA A 21 7.35 -2.21 -6.32
C ALA A 21 6.15 -2.73 -5.53
N GLU A 22 5.72 -3.96 -5.82
CA GLU A 22 4.63 -4.63 -5.10
C GLU A 22 4.99 -4.92 -3.64
N PHE A 23 6.22 -5.36 -3.38
CA PHE A 23 6.70 -5.58 -2.02
C PHE A 23 6.72 -4.29 -1.22
N TRP A 24 7.31 -3.21 -1.75
CA TRP A 24 7.41 -1.93 -1.05
C TRP A 24 6.05 -1.27 -0.87
N ALA A 25 5.14 -1.40 -1.83
CA ALA A 25 3.76 -0.94 -1.67
C ALA A 25 3.06 -1.67 -0.51
N GLY A 26 3.21 -3.00 -0.43
CA GLY A 26 2.57 -3.81 0.60
C GLY A 26 3.17 -3.58 1.98
N ALA A 27 4.51 -3.58 2.07
CA ALA A 27 5.24 -3.26 3.29
C ALA A 27 4.94 -1.83 3.76
N GLY A 28 4.85 -0.87 2.84
CA GLY A 28 4.48 0.51 3.13
C GLY A 28 3.10 0.61 3.80
N CYS A 29 2.11 -0.15 3.32
CA CYS A 29 0.79 -0.19 3.96
C CYS A 29 0.86 -0.75 5.39
N LEU A 30 1.60 -1.85 5.59
CA LEU A 30 1.76 -2.46 6.91
C LEU A 30 2.49 -1.54 7.90
N VAL A 31 3.57 -0.91 7.47
CA VAL A 31 4.34 0.04 8.27
C VAL A 31 3.48 1.26 8.61
N TRP A 32 2.74 1.78 7.64
CA TRP A 32 1.82 2.90 7.88
C TRP A 32 0.73 2.51 8.89
N THR A 33 0.10 1.34 8.75
CA THR A 33 -0.90 0.87 9.70
C THR A 33 -0.30 0.69 11.09
N LEU A 34 0.87 0.06 11.21
CA LEU A 34 1.53 -0.13 12.49
C LEU A 34 1.88 1.21 13.14
N TRP A 35 2.46 2.14 12.36
CA TRP A 35 2.82 3.47 12.84
C TRP A 35 1.60 4.26 13.33
N THR A 36 0.52 4.28 12.55
CA THR A 36 -0.73 4.98 12.92
C THR A 36 -1.41 4.34 14.12
N PHE A 37 -1.38 3.00 14.22
CA PHE A 37 -1.89 2.29 15.39
C PHE A 37 -1.09 2.62 16.66
N LEU A 38 0.24 2.63 16.59
CA LEU A 38 1.11 3.00 17.72
C LEU A 38 0.95 4.48 18.08
N ALA A 39 0.84 5.37 17.10
CA ALA A 39 0.61 6.80 17.32
C ALA A 39 -0.77 7.09 17.93
N ALA A 40 -1.77 6.21 17.75
CA ALA A 40 -3.05 6.33 18.43
C ALA A 40 -2.93 6.10 19.95
N VAL A 41 -1.91 5.38 20.41
CA VAL A 41 -1.62 5.11 21.83
C VAL A 41 -0.98 6.32 22.53
N GLU A 42 -0.32 7.22 21.79
CA GLU A 42 0.31 8.45 22.32
C GLU A 42 -0.33 9.73 21.75
N PRO A 43 -1.26 10.40 22.47
CA PRO A 43 -2.03 11.53 21.97
C PRO A 43 -1.21 12.75 21.50
N GLY A 44 0.03 12.91 22.00
CA GLY A 44 0.91 14.03 21.69
C GLY A 44 1.75 13.87 20.42
N ALA A 45 1.82 12.67 19.83
CA ALA A 45 2.63 12.35 18.67
C ALA A 45 1.78 12.11 17.42
N ARG A 46 0.76 12.95 17.20
CA ARG A 46 -0.24 12.80 16.12
C ARG A 46 0.06 13.70 14.90
N PRO A 47 1.00 13.35 14.00
CA PRO A 47 1.16 14.08 12.74
C PRO A 47 0.03 13.79 11.72
N THR A 48 -0.90 12.87 11.99
CA THR A 48 -1.81 12.29 10.97
C THR A 48 -3.30 12.60 11.15
N PHE A 49 -3.74 13.30 12.19
CA PHE A 49 -5.15 13.29 12.61
C PHE A 49 -6.03 14.46 12.10
N ARG A 50 -5.85 14.89 10.85
CA ARG A 50 -6.85 15.75 10.16
C ARG A 50 -7.54 15.08 8.96
N LEU A 51 -7.18 13.84 8.65
CA LEU A 51 -7.84 13.03 7.61
C LEU A 51 -9.34 12.81 7.87
N ALA A 52 -9.72 12.65 9.15
CA ALA A 52 -11.10 12.41 9.56
C ALA A 52 -12.03 13.60 9.30
N THR A 53 -11.50 14.83 9.24
CA THR A 53 -12.30 16.06 9.06
C THR A 53 -12.49 16.46 7.60
N SER A 54 -11.72 15.89 6.67
CA SER A 54 -11.69 16.28 5.25
C SER A 54 -12.37 15.27 4.31
N LEU A 55 -12.80 14.12 4.82
CA LEU A 55 -13.42 13.04 4.03
C LEU A 55 -14.92 12.89 4.36
N PRO A 56 -15.79 12.60 3.37
CA PRO A 56 -17.19 12.31 3.63
C PRO A 56 -17.33 11.00 4.44
N LEU A 57 -18.23 10.97 5.43
CA LEU A 57 -18.57 9.74 6.17
C LEU A 57 -19.04 8.66 5.16
N PRO A 58 -18.51 7.41 5.19
CA PRO A 58 -17.77 6.73 6.27
C PRO A 58 -16.23 6.81 6.18
N LEU A 59 -15.66 7.52 5.21
CA LEU A 59 -14.21 7.63 4.99
C LEU A 59 -13.50 8.48 6.06
N ALA A 60 -14.22 9.02 7.04
CA ALA A 60 -13.67 9.72 8.19
C ALA A 60 -13.19 8.77 9.31
N ASP A 61 -13.62 7.50 9.31
CA ASP A 61 -13.23 6.54 10.35
C ASP A 61 -11.79 6.09 10.16
N GLU A 62 -10.93 6.49 11.08
CA GLU A 62 -9.52 6.13 11.09
C GLU A 62 -9.30 4.62 11.24
N ARG A 63 -10.13 3.94 12.04
CA ARG A 63 -10.01 2.49 12.25
C ARG A 63 -10.25 1.73 10.96
N PHE A 64 -11.16 2.24 10.12
CA PHE A 64 -11.38 1.71 8.78
C PHE A 64 -10.12 1.83 7.91
N TRP A 65 -9.45 2.98 7.93
CA TRP A 65 -8.21 3.17 7.15
C TRP A 65 -7.05 2.32 7.67
N GLN A 66 -6.89 2.21 8.98
CA GLN A 66 -5.89 1.33 9.60
C GLN A 66 -6.14 -0.14 9.20
N ALA A 67 -7.37 -0.63 9.38
CA ALA A 67 -7.74 -2.00 9.07
C ALA A 67 -7.61 -2.29 7.56
N SER A 68 -8.11 -1.40 6.71
CA SER A 68 -7.99 -1.55 5.25
C SER A 68 -6.54 -1.48 4.78
N GLY A 69 -5.70 -0.64 5.39
CA GLY A 69 -4.26 -0.60 5.12
C GLY A 69 -3.56 -1.92 5.47
N ALA A 70 -3.86 -2.51 6.63
CA ALA A 70 -3.31 -3.81 7.01
C ALA A 70 -3.75 -4.92 6.04
N VAL A 71 -5.06 -4.99 5.76
CA VAL A 71 -5.63 -5.98 4.83
C VAL A 71 -5.01 -5.83 3.44
N LEU A 72 -4.89 -4.60 2.94
CA LEU A 72 -4.31 -4.33 1.64
C LEU A 72 -2.82 -4.68 1.57
N GLY A 73 -2.05 -4.34 2.60
CA GLY A 73 -0.64 -4.72 2.70
C GLY A 73 -0.45 -6.23 2.69
N LEU A 74 -1.27 -6.96 3.47
CA LEU A 74 -1.27 -8.43 3.48
C LEU A 74 -1.65 -9.01 2.11
N ILE A 75 -2.70 -8.48 1.47
CA ILE A 75 -3.14 -8.93 0.14
C ILE A 75 -2.05 -8.71 -0.90
N GLN A 76 -1.35 -7.57 -0.87
CA GLN A 76 -0.26 -7.28 -1.80
C GLN A 76 0.91 -8.25 -1.62
N VAL A 77 1.36 -8.46 -0.39
CA VAL A 77 2.45 -9.41 -0.09
C VAL A 77 2.04 -10.84 -0.45
N ALA A 78 0.82 -11.27 -0.09
CA ALA A 78 0.32 -12.60 -0.41
C ALA A 78 0.17 -12.82 -1.93
N SER A 79 -0.34 -11.82 -2.65
CA SER A 79 -0.50 -11.89 -4.12
C SER A 79 0.85 -11.96 -4.83
N LEU A 80 1.85 -11.23 -4.32
CA LEU A 80 3.22 -11.30 -4.79
C LEU A 80 3.80 -12.71 -4.58
N LEU A 81 3.70 -13.24 -3.36
CA LEU A 81 4.21 -14.57 -3.01
C LEU A 81 3.51 -15.69 -3.79
N ALA A 82 2.22 -15.55 -4.07
CA ALA A 82 1.46 -16.48 -4.90
C ALA A 82 1.82 -16.39 -6.40
N ASP A 83 2.57 -15.36 -6.82
CA ASP A 83 2.95 -15.05 -8.21
C ASP A 83 1.76 -15.06 -9.20
N HIS A 84 0.58 -14.68 -8.72
CA HIS A 84 -0.63 -14.69 -9.55
C HIS A 84 -0.86 -13.31 -10.18
N ARG A 85 -0.54 -13.16 -11.47
CA ARG A 85 -0.54 -11.87 -12.21
C ARG A 85 -1.85 -11.07 -12.05
N ARG A 86 -3.02 -11.71 -12.11
CA ARG A 86 -4.31 -11.01 -11.95
C ARG A 86 -4.51 -10.49 -10.52
N ALA A 87 -4.10 -11.26 -9.51
CA ALA A 87 -4.20 -10.85 -8.12
C ALA A 87 -3.23 -9.70 -7.82
N ARG A 88 -1.98 -9.80 -8.30
CA ARG A 88 -0.96 -8.74 -8.22
C ARG A 88 -1.46 -7.42 -8.82
N ARG A 89 -2.14 -7.46 -9.97
CA ARG A 89 -2.77 -6.29 -10.59
C ARG A 89 -3.91 -5.73 -9.75
N GLY A 90 -4.84 -6.58 -9.31
CA GLY A 90 -5.96 -6.14 -8.45
C GLY A 90 -5.45 -5.47 -7.18
N ALA A 91 -4.46 -6.08 -6.53
CA ALA A 91 -3.83 -5.55 -5.34
C ALA A 91 -3.09 -4.22 -5.59
N SER A 92 -2.39 -4.08 -6.72
CA SER A 92 -1.75 -2.82 -7.11
C SER A 92 -2.76 -1.71 -7.42
N PHE A 93 -3.90 -2.05 -8.03
CA PHE A 93 -4.99 -1.11 -8.29
C PHE A 93 -5.60 -0.59 -6.99
N LEU A 94 -5.95 -1.49 -6.08
CA LEU A 94 -6.46 -1.13 -4.76
C LEU A 94 -5.43 -0.33 -3.96
N GLY A 95 -4.15 -0.71 -4.01
CA GLY A 95 -3.02 0.02 -3.43
C GLY A 95 -2.94 1.46 -3.92
N SER A 96 -2.96 1.65 -5.24
CA SER A 96 -2.93 2.98 -5.85
C SER A 96 -4.12 3.83 -5.41
N TRP A 97 -5.33 3.26 -5.42
CA TRP A 97 -6.53 3.96 -5.00
C TRP A 97 -6.46 4.37 -3.53
N TRP A 98 -6.03 3.46 -2.66
CA TRP A 98 -5.93 3.68 -1.22
C TRP A 98 -4.94 4.81 -0.88
N TRP A 99 -3.70 4.74 -1.41
CA TRP A 99 -2.70 5.79 -1.21
C TRP A 99 -3.11 7.14 -1.81
N THR A 100 -3.77 7.14 -2.98
CA THR A 100 -4.27 8.37 -3.61
C THR A 100 -5.35 9.01 -2.75
N THR A 101 -6.23 8.21 -2.14
CA THR A 101 -7.29 8.73 -1.28
C THR A 101 -6.70 9.36 -0.02
N LEU A 102 -5.70 8.72 0.61
CA LEU A 102 -4.98 9.31 1.75
C LEU A 102 -4.23 10.60 1.36
N PHE A 103 -3.60 10.61 0.17
CA PHE A 103 -2.94 11.80 -0.38
C PHE A 103 -3.92 12.96 -0.54
N LEU A 104 -5.06 12.74 -1.20
CA LEU A 104 -6.06 13.78 -1.45
C LEU A 104 -6.67 14.29 -0.15
N ALA A 105 -6.96 13.39 0.79
CA ALA A 105 -7.46 13.78 2.10
C ALA A 105 -6.45 14.65 2.87
N LEU A 106 -5.17 14.27 2.84
CA LEU A 106 -4.11 15.06 3.47
C LEU A 106 -3.89 16.40 2.77
N LEU A 107 -3.94 16.43 1.43
CA LEU A 107 -3.85 17.66 0.63
C LEU A 107 -4.96 18.65 0.99
N LEU A 108 -6.18 18.17 1.23
CA LEU A 108 -7.31 19.01 1.62
C LEU A 108 -7.22 19.49 3.08
N ALA A 109 -6.67 18.66 3.96
CA ALA A 109 -6.61 18.92 5.39
C ALA A 109 -5.42 19.79 5.83
N ASP A 110 -4.26 19.59 5.19
CA ASP A 110 -3.01 20.27 5.50
C ASP A 110 -2.11 20.37 4.25
N PRO A 111 -2.38 21.34 3.37
CA PRO A 111 -1.58 21.56 2.16
C PRO A 111 -0.13 21.90 2.54
N GLY A 112 0.81 21.02 2.20
CA GLY A 112 2.24 21.18 2.51
C GLY A 112 2.77 20.20 3.55
N ALA A 113 1.93 19.34 4.12
CA ALA A 113 2.38 18.27 5.00
C ALA A 113 3.43 17.38 4.29
N PRO A 114 4.63 17.17 4.87
CA PRO A 114 5.68 16.34 4.24
C PRO A 114 5.22 14.92 3.90
N ALA A 115 4.28 14.36 4.66
CA ALA A 115 3.71 13.04 4.42
C ALA A 115 2.96 12.93 3.09
N MET A 116 2.53 14.05 2.47
CA MET A 116 1.92 14.05 1.14
C MET A 116 2.85 13.47 0.07
N ALA A 117 4.15 13.81 0.13
CA ALA A 117 5.13 13.29 -0.81
C ALA A 117 5.26 11.76 -0.69
N LEU A 118 5.24 11.24 0.54
CA LEU A 118 5.27 9.80 0.80
C LEU A 118 4.04 9.11 0.20
N TYR A 119 2.83 9.65 0.41
CA TYR A 119 1.61 9.05 -0.11
C TYR A 119 1.56 9.07 -1.64
N ALA A 120 2.00 10.17 -2.26
CA ALA A 120 2.11 10.29 -3.71
C ALA A 120 3.12 9.28 -4.29
N VAL A 121 4.28 9.11 -3.65
CA VAL A 121 5.29 8.12 -4.05
C VAL A 121 4.73 6.71 -3.95
N MET A 122 4.04 6.37 -2.87
CA MET A 122 3.45 5.02 -2.71
C MET A 122 2.34 4.75 -3.72
N ALA A 123 1.51 5.76 -4.06
CA ALA A 123 0.56 5.65 -5.15
C ALA A 123 1.27 5.41 -6.50
N ALA A 124 2.34 6.15 -6.78
CA ALA A 124 3.12 6.01 -8.01
C ALA A 124 3.79 4.63 -8.13
N ILE A 125 4.33 4.09 -7.04
CA ILE A 125 4.90 2.73 -7.00
C ILE A 125 3.85 1.69 -7.41
N ASN A 126 2.62 1.81 -6.91
CA ASN A 126 1.51 0.94 -7.29
C ASN A 126 1.11 1.08 -8.77
N LEU A 127 1.13 2.30 -9.31
CA LEU A 127 0.90 2.54 -10.74
C LEU A 127 1.98 1.91 -11.62
N VAL A 128 3.25 1.98 -11.22
CA VAL A 128 4.35 1.30 -11.92
C VAL A 128 4.08 -0.21 -11.97
N SER A 129 3.66 -0.81 -10.86
CA SER A 129 3.28 -2.22 -10.81
C SER A 129 2.17 -2.55 -11.81
N LEU A 130 1.11 -1.72 -11.89
CA LEU A 130 0.02 -1.91 -12.84
C LEU A 130 0.46 -1.84 -14.31
N VAL A 131 1.32 -0.89 -14.65
CA VAL A 131 1.82 -0.70 -16.02
C VAL A 131 2.69 -1.89 -16.43
N ARG A 132 3.55 -2.38 -15.53
CA ARG A 132 4.44 -3.50 -15.79
C ARG A 132 3.73 -4.84 -15.82
N LEU A 133 2.63 -4.98 -15.08
CA LEU A 133 1.80 -6.18 -15.07
C LEU A 133 0.77 -6.24 -16.21
N ARG A 134 0.75 -5.27 -17.14
CA ARG A 134 -0.16 -5.22 -18.31
C ARG A 134 -0.28 -6.59 -18.99
N PRO A 135 -1.47 -6.99 -19.45
CA PRO A 135 -1.59 -8.25 -20.17
C PRO A 135 -0.72 -8.16 -21.43
N GLU A 136 0.00 -9.24 -21.76
CA GLU A 136 0.53 -9.38 -23.11
C GLU A 136 -0.66 -9.24 -24.06
N THR A 137 -0.60 -8.24 -24.92
CA THR A 137 -1.59 -8.08 -25.99
C THR A 137 -1.66 -9.39 -26.78
N PRO A 138 -2.87 -9.91 -27.04
CA PRO A 138 -3.04 -11.15 -27.78
C PRO A 138 -2.46 -11.07 -29.19
#